data_AF-A0A820Q5U2-F1
#
_entry.id   AF-A0A820Q5U2-F1
#
_cell.length_a   1.000
_cell.length_b   1.000
_cell.length_c   1.000
_cell.angle_alpha   90.00
_cell.angle_beta   90.00
_cell.angle_gamma   90.00
#
_symmetry.space_group_name_H-M   'P 1'
#
loop_
_entity.id
_entity.type
_entity.pdbx_description
1 polymer ?
#
loop_
_entity_poly.entity_id
_entity_poly.type
_entity_poly.pdbx_seq_one_letter_code
_entity_poly.pdbx_strand_id
1 'polypeptide(L)'
;MSFSGCLYILDGRFNKLHTLHVDVTYIFASDFRNNNQEKFPIPNIRCFSLYCQDIINVYDELIVPYLQRMSNLEKLTLNLATYVKNTFVDGNELNQNIVSYMPRLRIFEFYICSNHYRPKQIYLPSKEYIQHTFRDFKNDQVSSYIDYFQEEQFSLCHIYSYPYNLKYYYTITNNFPGGLFKYVQEVSLYDERSFEHEFFLRIQKSFPFIKILSIKNSKPQNHKLCRESKNDNQDVSIIQYPYLINLTLYDAHDDYIEEFLVDTNICLPDNCVHINIDYEQLERVTHNFRRDSTRINCAKLDSLCLNGRRLPEYAKDYFPHV
;
A
#
# COMPACT_ATOMS: atom_id res chain seq x y z
N MET A 1 -16.36 -1.15 -7.70
CA MET A 1 -16.93 -1.83 -8.89
C MET A 1 -16.00 -3.00 -9.24
N SER A 2 -16.51 -4.17 -9.63
CA SER A 2 -15.64 -5.30 -10.00
C SER A 2 -15.06 -5.14 -11.41
N PHE A 3 -13.92 -5.77 -11.67
CA PHE A 3 -13.22 -5.68 -12.96
C PHE A 3 -14.05 -6.18 -14.15
N SER A 4 -14.78 -7.29 -13.97
CA SER A 4 -15.73 -7.78 -14.97
C SER A 4 -16.80 -6.74 -15.31
N GLY A 5 -17.37 -6.10 -14.28
CA GLY A 5 -18.35 -5.02 -14.43
C GLY A 5 -17.82 -3.86 -15.28
N CYS A 6 -16.57 -3.44 -15.07
CA CYS A 6 -15.93 -2.40 -15.87
C CYS A 6 -15.81 -2.79 -17.35
N LEU A 7 -15.47 -4.06 -17.65
CA LEU A 7 -15.32 -4.54 -19.03
C LEU A 7 -16.67 -4.73 -19.74
N TYR A 8 -17.71 -5.18 -19.02
CA TYR A 8 -19.05 -5.38 -19.59
C TYR A 8 -19.75 -4.07 -19.96
N ILE A 9 -19.56 -3.00 -19.18
CA ILE A 9 -20.14 -1.68 -19.47
C ILE A 9 -19.64 -1.11 -20.80
N LEU A 10 -18.48 -1.57 -21.28
CA LEU A 10 -17.80 -1.04 -22.46
C LEU A 10 -18.11 -1.83 -23.74
N ASP A 11 -18.83 -2.95 -23.64
CA ASP A 11 -19.16 -3.80 -24.78
C ASP A 11 -19.96 -3.01 -25.84
N GLY A 12 -19.48 -3.02 -27.09
CA GLY A 12 -20.03 -2.25 -28.22
C GLY A 12 -19.44 -0.86 -28.50
N ARG A 13 -18.59 -0.29 -27.63
CA ARG A 13 -17.95 1.05 -27.84
C ARG A 13 -16.43 1.03 -28.00
N PHE A 14 -15.80 -0.13 -27.87
CA PHE A 14 -14.34 -0.28 -27.88
C PHE A 14 -13.62 0.21 -29.14
N ASN A 15 -14.27 0.15 -30.30
CA ASN A 15 -13.61 0.47 -31.58
C ASN A 15 -13.19 1.94 -31.74
N LYS A 16 -13.66 2.85 -30.86
CA LYS A 16 -13.27 4.27 -30.84
C LYS A 16 -12.42 4.66 -29.62
N LEU A 17 -12.20 3.73 -28.70
CA LEU A 17 -11.48 4.00 -27.46
C LEU A 17 -9.97 3.81 -27.70
N HIS A 18 -9.17 4.84 -27.39
CA HIS A 18 -7.71 4.74 -27.46
C HIS A 18 -7.06 4.50 -26.10
N THR A 19 -7.73 4.89 -25.02
CA THR A 19 -7.23 4.79 -23.65
C THR A 19 -8.31 4.19 -22.75
N LEU A 20 -7.94 3.19 -21.95
CA LEU A 20 -8.80 2.61 -20.93
C LEU A 20 -8.06 2.60 -19.59
N HIS A 21 -8.72 3.16 -18.57
CA HIS A 21 -8.23 3.18 -17.19
C HIS A 21 -9.22 2.41 -16.32
N VAL A 22 -8.73 1.41 -15.60
CA VAL A 22 -9.51 0.56 -14.71
C VAL A 22 -8.92 0.65 -13.31
N ASP A 23 -9.69 1.21 -12.38
CA ASP A 23 -9.38 1.26 -10.96
C ASP A 23 -10.43 0.43 -10.22
N VAL A 24 -9.98 -0.66 -9.60
CA VAL A 24 -10.83 -1.63 -8.94
C VAL A 24 -10.30 -1.95 -7.55
N THR A 25 -11.22 -2.16 -6.62
CA THR A 25 -10.86 -2.57 -5.26
C THR A 25 -10.36 -4.02 -5.27
N TYR A 26 -11.11 -4.92 -5.92
CA TYR A 26 -10.85 -6.36 -5.96
C TYR A 26 -11.11 -6.95 -7.34
N ILE A 27 -10.46 -8.09 -7.62
CA ILE A 27 -10.68 -8.93 -8.79
C ILE A 27 -10.91 -10.35 -8.30
N PHE A 28 -12.12 -10.89 -8.48
CA PHE A 28 -12.43 -12.24 -8.04
C PHE A 28 -12.26 -13.24 -9.19
N ALA A 29 -11.85 -14.48 -8.87
CA ALA A 29 -11.87 -15.58 -9.84
C ALA A 29 -13.29 -15.80 -10.42
N SER A 30 -14.33 -15.59 -9.62
CA SER A 30 -15.73 -15.71 -10.03
C SER A 30 -16.16 -14.67 -11.06
N ASP A 31 -15.47 -13.53 -11.16
CA ASP A 31 -15.74 -12.49 -12.18
C ASP A 31 -15.56 -13.04 -13.61
N PHE A 32 -14.81 -14.14 -13.78
CA PHE A 32 -14.44 -14.70 -15.08
C PHE A 32 -14.84 -16.17 -15.24
N ARG A 33 -15.07 -16.95 -14.17
CA ARG A 33 -15.51 -18.35 -14.30
C ARG A 33 -16.87 -18.51 -14.98
N ASN A 34 -17.75 -17.52 -14.89
CA ASN A 34 -19.06 -17.53 -15.55
C ASN A 34 -19.03 -17.03 -17.01
N ASN A 35 -17.88 -16.50 -17.45
CA ASN A 35 -17.71 -15.83 -18.73
C ASN A 35 -16.44 -16.37 -19.38
N ASN A 36 -16.56 -17.37 -20.26
CA ASN A 36 -15.45 -17.88 -21.09
C ASN A 36 -14.52 -16.72 -21.47
N GLN A 37 -13.22 -16.80 -21.17
CA GLN A 37 -12.27 -15.69 -21.37
C GLN A 37 -12.36 -15.09 -22.79
N GLU A 38 -12.74 -15.90 -23.79
CA GLU A 38 -13.04 -15.52 -25.16
C GLU A 38 -14.14 -14.45 -25.33
N LYS A 39 -15.03 -14.26 -24.35
CA LYS A 39 -16.15 -13.31 -24.38
C LYS A 39 -15.79 -11.90 -23.93
N PHE A 40 -14.64 -11.69 -23.29
CA PHE A 40 -14.23 -10.32 -22.97
C PHE A 40 -13.81 -9.62 -24.28
N PRO A 41 -14.45 -8.51 -24.66
CA PRO A 41 -14.08 -7.77 -25.85
C PRO A 41 -12.62 -7.34 -25.75
N ILE A 42 -11.83 -7.61 -26.80
CA ILE A 42 -10.44 -7.16 -26.88
C ILE A 42 -10.47 -5.70 -27.32
N PRO A 43 -10.11 -4.75 -26.45
CA PRO A 43 -10.11 -3.35 -26.83
C PRO A 43 -8.99 -3.13 -27.85
N ASN A 44 -9.27 -2.51 -29.00
CA ASN A 44 -8.21 -2.00 -29.88
C ASN A 44 -7.66 -0.67 -29.35
N ILE A 45 -7.14 -0.71 -28.11
CA ILE A 45 -6.64 0.44 -27.37
C ILE A 45 -5.11 0.54 -27.52
N ARG A 46 -4.60 1.76 -27.37
CA ARG A 46 -3.16 2.05 -27.34
C ARG A 46 -2.64 2.23 -25.92
N CYS A 47 -3.49 2.67 -25.00
CA CYS A 47 -3.13 2.91 -23.61
C CYS A 47 -4.06 2.12 -22.68
N PHE A 48 -3.47 1.31 -21.81
CA PHE A 48 -4.22 0.59 -20.77
C PHE A 48 -3.60 0.84 -19.41
N SER A 49 -4.44 1.04 -18.40
CA SER A 49 -3.99 1.08 -17.02
C SER A 49 -4.91 0.25 -16.14
N LEU A 50 -4.29 -0.58 -15.29
CA LEU A 50 -4.98 -1.39 -14.30
C LEU A 50 -4.41 -1.11 -12.92
N TYR A 51 -5.29 -0.66 -12.04
CA TYR A 51 -5.02 -0.44 -10.62
C TYR A 51 -5.90 -1.38 -9.82
N CYS A 52 -5.27 -2.24 -9.03
CA CYS A 52 -5.95 -3.09 -8.07
C CYS A 52 -5.49 -2.72 -6.67
N GLN A 53 -6.43 -2.38 -5.79
CA GLN A 53 -6.13 -1.93 -4.43
C GLN A 53 -5.85 -3.12 -3.50
N ASP A 54 -6.58 -4.22 -3.68
CA ASP A 54 -6.38 -5.45 -2.90
C ASP A 54 -5.46 -6.46 -3.58
N ILE A 55 -4.99 -7.42 -2.78
CA ILE A 55 -4.19 -8.55 -3.27
C ILE A 55 -5.06 -9.47 -4.13
N ILE A 56 -4.65 -9.72 -5.36
CA ILE A 56 -5.29 -10.66 -6.28
C ILE A 56 -4.67 -12.05 -6.17
N ASN A 57 -5.45 -13.10 -6.38
CA ASN A 57 -4.97 -14.49 -6.42
C ASN A 57 -5.12 -15.14 -7.80
N VAL A 58 -5.35 -14.31 -8.82
CA VAL A 58 -5.71 -14.70 -10.19
C VAL A 58 -4.83 -14.05 -11.25
N TYR A 59 -3.62 -13.61 -10.87
CA TYR A 59 -2.68 -12.97 -11.78
C TYR A 59 -2.36 -13.85 -13.00
N ASP A 60 -1.87 -15.07 -12.76
CA ASP A 60 -1.51 -16.02 -13.82
C ASP A 60 -2.73 -16.49 -14.63
N GLU A 61 -3.87 -16.63 -13.95
CA GLU A 61 -5.06 -17.29 -14.50
C GLU A 61 -5.93 -16.32 -15.32
N LEU A 62 -5.93 -15.03 -14.96
CA LEU A 62 -6.84 -14.04 -15.53
C LEU A 62 -6.13 -12.81 -16.08
N ILE A 63 -5.22 -12.19 -15.31
CA ILE A 63 -4.61 -10.92 -15.70
C ILE A 63 -3.65 -11.12 -16.87
N VAL A 64 -2.74 -12.10 -16.76
CA VAL A 64 -1.76 -12.40 -17.81
C VAL A 64 -2.44 -12.76 -19.14
N PRO A 65 -3.37 -13.74 -19.24
CA PRO A 65 -4.02 -14.08 -20.50
C PRO A 65 -4.83 -12.92 -21.10
N TYR A 66 -5.43 -12.07 -20.27
CA TYR A 66 -6.15 -10.90 -20.74
C TYR A 66 -5.22 -9.84 -21.35
N LEU A 67 -4.10 -9.57 -20.70
CA LEU A 67 -3.07 -8.64 -21.20
C LEU A 67 -2.43 -9.15 -22.50
N GLN A 68 -2.15 -10.45 -22.63
CA GLN A 68 -1.57 -11.07 -23.83
C GLN A 68 -2.41 -10.83 -25.10
N ARG A 69 -3.71 -10.62 -24.95
CA ARG A 69 -4.63 -10.32 -26.06
C ARG A 69 -4.55 -8.88 -26.55
N MET A 70 -3.90 -7.97 -25.81
CA MET A 70 -3.80 -6.55 -26.12
C MET A 70 -2.53 -6.19 -26.91
N SER A 71 -2.29 -6.87 -28.03
CA SER A 71 -1.05 -6.74 -28.82
C SER A 71 -0.79 -5.36 -29.44
N ASN A 72 -1.81 -4.50 -29.49
CA ASN A 72 -1.73 -3.14 -30.04
C ASN A 72 -1.31 -2.06 -29.02
N LEU A 73 -1.10 -2.42 -27.75
CA LEU A 73 -0.72 -1.45 -26.72
C LEU A 73 0.61 -0.76 -27.01
N GLU A 74 0.61 0.55 -26.86
CA GLU A 74 1.77 1.42 -26.89
C GLU A 74 2.18 1.85 -25.46
N LYS A 75 1.21 1.95 -24.53
CA LYS A 75 1.44 2.22 -23.11
C LYS A 75 0.64 1.26 -22.21
N LEU A 76 1.33 0.69 -21.23
CA LEU A 76 0.75 -0.12 -20.17
C LEU A 76 1.15 0.44 -18.81
N THR A 77 0.18 0.60 -17.91
CA THR A 77 0.44 0.93 -16.50
C THR A 77 -0.19 -0.12 -15.59
N LEU A 78 0.59 -0.78 -14.73
CA LEU A 78 0.10 -1.78 -13.79
C LEU A 78 0.38 -1.37 -12.34
N ASN A 79 -0.64 -1.40 -11.48
CA ASN A 79 -0.49 -1.34 -10.04
C ASN A 79 -1.20 -2.55 -9.44
N LEU A 80 -0.42 -3.55 -9.02
CA LEU A 80 -0.94 -4.86 -8.62
C LEU A 80 -0.26 -5.32 -7.33
N ALA A 81 -1.04 -5.87 -6.41
CA ALA A 81 -0.54 -6.77 -5.38
C ALA A 81 -1.10 -8.17 -5.67
N THR A 82 -0.29 -9.22 -5.68
CA THR A 82 -0.73 -10.57 -6.08
C THR A 82 -0.14 -11.69 -5.25
N TYR A 83 -0.92 -12.73 -4.99
CA TYR A 83 -0.41 -14.02 -4.51
C TYR A 83 0.13 -14.84 -5.68
N VAL A 84 1.39 -15.23 -5.58
CA VAL A 84 2.07 -16.09 -6.56
C VAL A 84 2.35 -17.46 -5.97
N LYS A 85 2.02 -18.51 -6.73
CA LYS A 85 2.11 -19.89 -6.27
C LYS A 85 3.54 -20.42 -6.21
N ASN A 86 4.38 -20.03 -7.17
CA ASN A 86 5.68 -20.67 -7.39
C ASN A 86 6.86 -19.75 -7.08
N THR A 87 6.93 -18.60 -7.74
CA THR A 87 8.04 -17.65 -7.67
C THR A 87 7.51 -16.23 -7.72
N PHE A 88 8.30 -15.26 -7.25
CA PHE A 88 7.97 -13.84 -7.42
C PHE A 88 7.78 -13.47 -8.89
N VAL A 89 6.95 -12.46 -9.14
CA VAL A 89 6.96 -11.74 -10.42
C VAL A 89 8.29 -11.00 -10.52
N ASP A 90 9.09 -11.38 -11.52
CA ASP A 90 10.38 -10.78 -11.83
C ASP A 90 10.42 -10.29 -13.29
N GLY A 91 11.56 -9.77 -13.74
CA GLY A 91 11.71 -9.28 -15.11
C GLY A 91 11.60 -10.38 -16.16
N ASN A 92 12.03 -11.61 -15.86
CA ASN A 92 11.91 -12.72 -16.80
C ASN A 92 10.43 -13.10 -16.99
N GLU A 93 9.68 -13.22 -15.89
CA GLU A 93 8.24 -13.49 -15.90
C GLU A 93 7.49 -12.43 -16.71
N LEU A 94 7.69 -11.16 -16.38
CA LEU A 94 7.03 -10.06 -17.08
C LEU A 94 7.39 -10.02 -18.56
N ASN A 95 8.64 -10.29 -18.91
CA ASN A 95 9.07 -10.31 -20.30
C ASN A 95 8.41 -11.47 -21.07
N GLN A 96 8.44 -12.68 -20.50
CA GLN A 96 7.89 -13.88 -21.12
C GLN A 96 6.38 -13.81 -21.26
N ASN A 97 5.68 -13.32 -20.24
CA ASN A 97 4.22 -13.42 -20.15
C ASN A 97 3.47 -12.16 -20.57
N ILE A 98 4.10 -10.97 -20.55
CA ILE A 98 3.44 -9.71 -20.89
C ILE A 98 4.14 -9.02 -22.06
N VAL A 99 5.42 -8.65 -21.91
CA VAL A 99 6.11 -7.76 -22.87
C VAL A 99 6.25 -8.41 -24.24
N SER A 100 6.58 -9.71 -24.31
CA SER A 100 6.75 -10.45 -25.57
C SER A 100 5.50 -10.45 -26.45
N TYR A 101 4.31 -10.33 -25.85
CA TYR A 101 3.02 -10.30 -26.54
C TYR A 101 2.60 -8.90 -27.01
N MET A 102 3.34 -7.86 -26.62
CA MET A 102 3.04 -6.46 -26.91
C MET A 102 4.16 -5.80 -27.72
N PRO A 103 4.34 -6.15 -29.00
CA PRO A 103 5.47 -5.67 -29.81
C PRO A 103 5.49 -4.15 -30.05
N ARG A 104 4.36 -3.47 -29.78
CA ARG A 104 4.22 -2.01 -29.92
C ARG A 104 4.43 -1.26 -28.61
N LEU A 105 4.65 -1.96 -27.49
CA LEU A 105 4.77 -1.35 -26.18
C LEU A 105 6.02 -0.48 -26.11
N ARG A 106 5.81 0.83 -25.88
CA ARG A 106 6.87 1.83 -25.74
C ARG A 106 7.05 2.27 -24.30
N ILE A 107 5.96 2.32 -23.54
CA ILE A 107 5.95 2.74 -22.14
C ILE A 107 5.33 1.63 -21.32
N PHE A 108 6.09 1.09 -20.37
CA PHE A 108 5.58 0.14 -19.40
C PHE A 108 5.83 0.65 -17.98
N GLU A 109 4.84 1.24 -17.34
CA GLU A 109 4.95 1.68 -15.95
C GLU A 109 4.37 0.60 -15.04
N PHE A 110 5.05 0.25 -13.96
CA PHE A 110 4.49 -0.74 -13.05
C PHE A 110 4.92 -0.55 -11.60
N TYR A 111 4.04 -1.01 -10.70
CA TYR A 111 4.33 -1.43 -9.35
C TYR A 111 3.65 -2.78 -9.14
N ILE A 112 4.44 -3.80 -8.85
CA ILE A 112 3.93 -5.15 -8.59
C ILE A 112 4.50 -5.62 -7.25
N CYS A 113 3.61 -5.93 -6.33
CA CYS A 113 3.92 -6.55 -5.05
C CYS A 113 3.52 -8.03 -5.11
N SER A 114 4.50 -8.91 -5.21
CA SER A 114 4.29 -10.36 -5.20
C SER A 114 4.37 -10.91 -3.80
N ASN A 115 3.27 -11.49 -3.31
CA ASN A 115 3.19 -12.22 -2.07
C ASN A 115 3.32 -13.72 -2.36
N HIS A 116 4.28 -14.38 -1.72
CA HIS A 116 4.54 -15.79 -1.89
C HIS A 116 4.50 -16.51 -0.55
N TYR A 117 3.58 -17.47 -0.40
CA TYR A 117 3.50 -18.33 0.77
C TYR A 117 4.66 -19.34 0.74
N ARG A 118 5.41 -19.41 1.84
CA ARG A 118 6.72 -20.07 1.89
C ARG A 118 6.87 -20.93 3.15
N PRO A 119 6.31 -22.15 3.17
CA PRO A 119 6.68 -23.11 4.19
C PRO A 119 8.08 -23.68 3.85
N LYS A 120 9.11 -23.28 4.62
CA LYS A 120 10.42 -23.97 4.69
C LYS A 120 11.28 -24.05 3.40
N GLN A 121 11.37 -22.99 2.60
CA GLN A 121 12.34 -22.98 1.48
C GLN A 121 13.77 -22.60 1.96
N ILE A 122 14.79 -23.19 1.33
CA ILE A 122 16.21 -23.02 1.65
C ILE A 122 16.86 -21.89 0.82
N TYR A 123 16.36 -21.63 -0.39
CA TYR A 123 16.92 -20.62 -1.29
C TYR A 123 16.01 -19.39 -1.37
N LEU A 124 16.56 -18.23 -1.03
CA LEU A 124 15.91 -16.93 -0.99
C LEU A 124 16.52 -16.07 -2.10
N PRO A 125 15.77 -15.62 -3.12
CA PRO A 125 16.33 -14.69 -4.09
C PRO A 125 16.77 -13.40 -3.39
N SER A 126 17.93 -12.86 -3.75
CA SER A 126 18.33 -11.55 -3.24
C SER A 126 17.64 -10.43 -4.03
N LYS A 127 17.60 -9.21 -3.48
CA LYS A 127 17.10 -8.05 -4.23
C LYS A 127 17.90 -7.82 -5.51
N GLU A 128 19.23 -8.02 -5.46
CA GLU A 128 20.13 -7.88 -6.60
C GLU A 128 19.81 -8.90 -7.69
N TYR A 129 19.50 -10.14 -7.29
CA TYR A 129 19.05 -11.16 -8.24
C TYR A 129 17.78 -10.72 -8.97
N ILE A 130 16.76 -10.27 -8.23
CA ILE A 130 15.51 -9.79 -8.84
C ILE A 130 15.76 -8.58 -9.74
N GLN A 131 16.53 -7.58 -9.30
CA GLN A 131 16.85 -6.42 -10.14
C GLN A 131 17.57 -6.82 -11.43
N HIS A 132 18.49 -7.78 -11.36
CA HIS A 132 19.24 -8.25 -12.53
C HIS A 132 18.36 -8.89 -13.61
N THR A 133 17.19 -9.44 -13.25
CA THR A 133 16.23 -9.97 -14.23
C THR A 133 15.61 -8.89 -15.13
N PHE A 134 15.73 -7.61 -14.78
CA PHE A 134 15.24 -6.48 -15.57
C PHE A 134 16.27 -5.87 -16.51
N ARG A 135 17.49 -6.42 -16.59
CA ARG A 135 18.58 -5.87 -17.41
C ARG A 135 18.23 -5.63 -18.89
N ASP A 136 17.28 -6.39 -19.41
CA ASP A 136 16.86 -6.35 -20.82
C ASP A 136 15.61 -5.47 -21.04
N PHE A 137 15.06 -4.86 -19.97
CA PHE A 137 13.95 -3.92 -20.09
C PHE A 137 14.46 -2.58 -20.62
N LYS A 138 13.72 -2.01 -21.58
CA LYS A 138 13.98 -0.65 -22.10
C LYS A 138 13.67 0.47 -21.10
N ASN A 139 13.10 0.14 -19.93
CA ASN A 139 12.91 1.12 -18.86
C ASN A 139 14.21 1.22 -18.09
N ASP A 140 14.83 2.41 -18.13
CA ASP A 140 16.21 2.58 -17.70
C ASP A 140 16.44 2.34 -16.20
N GLN A 141 15.39 2.28 -15.35
CA GLN A 141 15.54 2.08 -13.91
C GLN A 141 14.35 1.30 -13.31
N VAL A 142 14.58 0.03 -12.95
CA VAL A 142 13.66 -0.77 -12.12
C VAL A 142 14.27 -0.93 -10.74
N SER A 143 13.49 -0.63 -9.71
CA SER A 143 13.88 -0.83 -8.32
C SER A 143 13.15 -2.03 -7.73
N SER A 144 13.80 -2.72 -6.80
CA SER A 144 13.16 -3.78 -6.02
C SER A 144 13.67 -3.84 -4.59
N TYR A 145 12.86 -4.44 -3.74
CA TYR A 145 13.25 -4.91 -2.43
C TYR A 145 12.39 -6.13 -2.06
N ILE A 146 12.93 -6.95 -1.17
CA ILE A 146 12.33 -8.22 -0.80
C ILE A 146 12.33 -8.33 0.71
N ASP A 147 11.20 -8.77 1.23
CA ASP A 147 10.97 -9.00 2.64
C ASP A 147 10.61 -10.44 2.89
N TYR A 148 11.17 -11.00 3.96
CA TYR A 148 11.02 -12.39 4.35
C TYR A 148 10.45 -12.44 5.75
N PHE A 149 9.19 -12.88 5.84
CA PHE A 149 8.41 -12.97 7.06
C PHE A 149 8.49 -14.41 7.58
N GLN A 150 9.32 -14.61 8.60
CA GLN A 150 9.65 -15.94 9.09
C GLN A 150 8.55 -16.52 9.98
N GLU A 151 7.92 -15.66 10.81
CA GLU A 151 6.86 -16.08 11.73
C GLU A 151 5.59 -16.45 10.95
N GLU A 152 5.22 -15.62 9.97
CA GLU A 152 4.03 -15.77 9.15
C GLU A 152 4.25 -16.64 7.90
N GLN A 153 5.49 -17.08 7.66
CA GLN A 153 5.86 -18.00 6.57
C GLN A 153 5.49 -17.49 5.18
N PHE A 154 5.69 -16.21 4.91
CA PHE A 154 5.51 -15.64 3.58
C PHE A 154 6.63 -14.67 3.23
N SER A 155 6.60 -14.20 2.00
CA SER A 155 7.59 -13.26 1.50
C SER A 155 6.96 -12.28 0.54
N LEU A 156 7.44 -11.05 0.55
CA LEU A 156 6.99 -9.99 -0.33
C LEU A 156 8.14 -9.56 -1.23
N CYS A 157 7.88 -9.47 -2.52
CA CYS A 157 8.80 -8.85 -3.47
C CYS A 157 8.09 -7.67 -4.13
N HIS A 158 8.66 -6.49 -3.94
CA HIS A 158 8.19 -5.28 -4.58
C HIS A 158 9.10 -4.98 -5.75
N ILE A 159 8.50 -4.75 -6.91
CA ILE A 159 9.19 -4.28 -8.11
C ILE A 159 8.46 -3.06 -8.65
N TYR A 160 9.19 -2.04 -9.09
CA TYR A 160 8.58 -0.89 -9.74
C TYR A 160 9.49 -0.17 -10.73
N SER A 161 8.87 0.41 -11.75
CA SER A 161 9.52 1.32 -12.69
C SER A 161 9.77 2.69 -12.04
N TYR A 162 10.94 3.27 -12.29
CA TYR A 162 11.30 4.61 -11.84
C TYR A 162 11.25 5.62 -13.02
N PRO A 163 10.78 6.87 -12.83
CA PRO A 163 10.25 7.43 -11.59
C PRO A 163 8.90 6.85 -11.19
N TYR A 164 8.66 6.74 -9.88
CA TYR A 164 7.41 6.23 -9.34
C TYR A 164 6.30 7.28 -9.46
N ASN A 165 5.31 7.01 -10.31
CA ASN A 165 4.22 7.95 -10.64
C ASN A 165 2.83 7.50 -10.17
N LEU A 166 2.76 6.46 -9.32
CA LEU A 166 1.49 5.90 -8.86
C LEU A 166 1.05 6.55 -7.54
N LYS A 167 -0.25 6.50 -7.27
CA LYS A 167 -0.87 7.12 -6.09
C LYS A 167 -0.76 6.28 -4.81
N TYR A 168 -0.55 4.97 -4.95
CA TYR A 168 -0.67 4.02 -3.86
C TYR A 168 0.63 3.27 -3.65
N TYR A 169 1.07 3.10 -2.41
CA TYR A 169 2.25 2.32 -2.08
C TYR A 169 1.94 1.40 -0.90
N TYR A 170 1.75 0.12 -1.19
CA TYR A 170 1.22 -0.83 -0.21
C TYR A 170 2.32 -1.65 0.46
N THR A 171 2.11 -1.98 1.74
CA THR A 171 2.87 -2.96 2.52
C THR A 171 4.34 -2.61 2.65
N ILE A 172 4.62 -1.38 3.08
CA ILE A 172 5.97 -0.91 3.38
C ILE A 172 6.45 -1.54 4.69
N THR A 173 7.67 -2.08 4.66
CA THR A 173 8.34 -2.76 5.77
C THR A 173 9.53 -1.93 6.28
N ASN A 174 10.17 -2.35 7.38
CA ASN A 174 11.39 -1.71 7.89
C ASN A 174 12.56 -1.72 6.90
N ASN A 175 12.56 -2.62 5.91
CA ASN A 175 13.60 -2.68 4.88
C ASN A 175 13.42 -1.63 3.78
N PHE A 176 12.33 -0.85 3.83
CA PHE A 176 12.11 0.25 2.91
C PHE A 176 13.27 1.26 2.95
N PRO A 177 13.98 1.46 1.83
CA PRO A 177 15.19 2.27 1.80
C PRO A 177 14.91 3.79 1.88
N GLY A 178 13.65 4.22 1.77
CA GLY A 178 13.29 5.62 1.57
C GLY A 178 13.32 6.01 0.09
N GLY A 179 13.31 7.31 -0.17
CA GLY A 179 13.26 7.91 -1.51
C GLY A 179 12.14 8.95 -1.60
N LEU A 180 12.06 9.74 -2.67
CA LEU A 180 11.02 10.76 -2.80
C LEU A 180 9.90 10.30 -3.74
N PHE A 181 8.72 10.04 -3.17
CA PHE A 181 7.55 9.53 -3.87
C PHE A 181 6.43 10.58 -3.89
N LYS A 182 6.66 11.68 -4.63
CA LYS A 182 5.78 12.87 -4.63
C LYS A 182 4.34 12.65 -5.11
N TYR A 183 4.06 11.55 -5.81
CA TYR A 183 2.72 11.24 -6.32
C TYR A 183 1.93 10.30 -5.42
N VAL A 184 2.58 9.65 -4.46
CA VAL A 184 1.94 8.72 -3.54
C VAL A 184 1.15 9.51 -2.50
N GLN A 185 -0.12 9.14 -2.36
CA GLN A 185 -1.06 9.73 -1.41
C GLN A 185 -1.59 8.67 -0.43
N GLU A 186 -1.43 7.39 -0.72
CA GLU A 186 -1.96 6.32 0.11
C GLU A 186 -0.86 5.31 0.39
N VAL A 187 -0.59 5.07 1.68
CA VAL A 187 0.47 4.19 2.15
C VAL A 187 -0.09 3.20 3.15
N SER A 188 0.29 1.93 3.03
CA SER A 188 0.10 0.95 4.10
C SER A 188 1.43 0.41 4.61
N LEU A 189 1.52 0.23 5.92
CA LEU A 189 2.71 -0.24 6.64
C LEU A 189 2.41 -1.58 7.29
N TYR A 190 3.32 -2.53 7.14
CA TYR A 190 3.24 -3.84 7.78
C TYR A 190 4.64 -4.45 7.91
N ASP A 191 4.96 -5.03 9.07
CA ASP A 191 6.19 -5.81 9.28
C ASP A 191 6.00 -6.78 10.47
N GLU A 192 6.80 -7.85 10.51
CA GLU A 192 6.94 -8.73 11.69
C GLU A 192 7.81 -8.09 12.79
N ARG A 193 8.55 -7.03 12.45
CA ARG A 193 9.35 -6.24 13.39
C ARG A 193 8.62 -4.96 13.76
N SER A 194 8.92 -4.42 14.92
CA SER A 194 8.38 -3.13 15.38
C SER A 194 8.74 -1.97 14.43
N PHE A 195 7.89 -0.95 14.38
CA PHE A 195 8.19 0.32 13.71
C PHE A 195 8.61 1.39 14.73
N GLU A 196 9.89 1.70 14.79
CA GLU A 196 10.39 2.75 15.69
C GLU A 196 10.09 4.16 15.15
N HIS A 197 10.23 5.19 15.97
CA HIS A 197 9.93 6.57 15.60
C HIS A 197 10.62 7.02 14.30
N GLU A 198 11.90 6.66 14.11
CA GLU A 198 12.69 7.01 12.92
C GLU A 198 12.11 6.41 11.65
N PHE A 199 11.36 5.30 11.76
CA PHE A 199 10.65 4.73 10.62
C PHE A 199 9.54 5.67 10.16
N PHE A 200 8.71 6.19 11.07
CA PHE A 200 7.68 7.17 10.73
C PHE A 200 8.26 8.46 10.15
N LEU A 201 9.41 8.92 10.66
CA LEU A 201 10.14 10.04 10.07
C LEU A 201 10.61 9.75 8.63
N ARG A 202 11.08 8.53 8.37
CA ARG A 202 11.44 8.08 7.01
C ARG A 202 10.22 8.05 6.10
N ILE A 203 9.07 7.56 6.57
CA ILE A 203 7.81 7.57 5.82
C ILE A 203 7.41 9.01 5.49
N GLN A 204 7.41 9.92 6.47
CA GLN A 204 7.04 11.32 6.27
C GLN A 204 7.92 12.00 5.20
N LYS A 205 9.23 11.81 5.26
CA LYS A 205 10.18 12.36 4.27
C LYS A 205 9.99 11.75 2.88
N SER A 206 9.60 10.48 2.83
CA SER A 206 9.45 9.78 1.57
C SER A 206 8.13 10.08 0.86
N PHE A 207 7.09 10.38 1.64
CA PHE A 207 5.71 10.58 1.18
C PHE A 207 5.15 11.92 1.67
N PRO A 208 5.68 13.05 1.19
CA PRO A 208 5.33 14.38 1.73
C PRO A 208 3.86 14.78 1.52
N PHE A 209 3.14 14.11 0.63
CA PHE A 209 1.73 14.37 0.30
C PHE A 209 0.79 13.23 0.69
N ILE A 210 1.19 12.39 1.65
CA ILE A 210 0.35 11.31 2.14
C ILE A 210 -0.96 11.84 2.71
N LYS A 211 -2.06 11.24 2.25
CA LYS A 211 -3.44 11.50 2.64
C LYS A 211 -4.02 10.35 3.46
N ILE A 212 -3.67 9.12 3.12
CA ILE A 212 -4.16 7.92 3.80
C ILE A 212 -2.96 7.13 4.28
N LEU A 213 -2.92 6.86 5.58
CA LEU A 213 -1.92 6.01 6.21
C LEU A 213 -2.62 4.87 6.94
N SER A 214 -2.28 3.63 6.58
CA SER A 214 -2.75 2.43 7.28
C SER A 214 -1.58 1.74 7.95
N ILE A 215 -1.70 1.44 9.24
CA ILE A 215 -0.66 0.75 10.01
C ILE A 215 -1.24 -0.56 10.51
N LYS A 216 -0.58 -1.66 10.14
CA LYS A 216 -0.90 -3.00 10.62
C LYS A 216 0.38 -3.61 11.19
N ASN A 217 0.54 -3.53 12.50
CA ASN A 217 1.70 -4.09 13.18
C ASN A 217 1.35 -4.30 14.65
N SER A 218 1.35 -5.54 15.11
CA SER A 218 0.99 -5.89 16.49
C SER A 218 2.18 -5.90 17.45
N LYS A 219 3.41 -5.68 16.95
CA LYS A 219 4.61 -5.69 17.78
C LYS A 219 4.78 -4.34 18.49
N PRO A 220 5.09 -4.32 19.80
CA PRO A 220 5.39 -3.07 20.51
C PRO A 220 6.68 -2.42 19.99
N GLN A 221 6.79 -1.10 20.13
CA GLN A 221 8.04 -0.39 19.90
C GLN A 221 9.07 -0.76 20.96
N ASN A 222 10.32 -1.00 20.55
CA ASN A 222 11.41 -1.25 21.50
C ASN A 222 11.95 0.07 22.08
N HIS A 223 11.86 1.16 21.32
CA HIS A 223 12.45 2.45 21.65
C HIS A 223 11.39 3.55 21.55
N LYS A 224 10.50 3.60 22.54
CA LYS A 224 9.54 4.71 22.68
C LYS A 224 10.28 6.03 22.90
N LEU A 225 9.82 7.09 22.27
CA LEU A 225 10.23 8.46 22.63
C LEU A 225 9.82 8.86 24.05
N CYS A 226 8.90 8.11 24.68
CA CYS A 226 8.45 8.39 26.03
C CYS A 226 9.52 8.09 27.10
N ARG A 227 10.29 9.14 27.40
CA ARG A 227 10.70 9.58 28.75
C ARG A 227 11.62 8.68 29.58
N GLU A 228 12.84 8.36 29.14
CA GLU A 228 13.95 8.08 30.10
C GLU A 228 15.36 8.50 29.62
N SER A 229 15.53 9.12 28.45
CA SER A 229 16.83 9.71 28.10
C SER A 229 17.01 11.05 28.83
N LYS A 230 17.54 10.98 30.06
CA LYS A 230 18.16 12.11 30.80
C LYS A 230 19.38 12.73 30.11
N ASN A 231 19.60 12.41 28.83
CA ASN A 231 20.66 12.99 28.03
C ASN A 231 20.01 13.93 27.02
N ASP A 232 19.87 15.18 27.47
CA ASP A 232 19.77 16.35 26.61
C ASP A 232 20.79 16.21 25.47
N ASN A 233 20.31 16.19 24.21
CA ASN A 233 21.01 16.55 22.95
C ASN A 233 20.56 15.77 21.70
N GLN A 234 19.54 14.90 21.77
CA GLN A 234 18.86 14.46 20.55
C GLN A 234 17.55 15.25 20.40
N ASP A 235 17.62 16.35 19.65
CA ASP A 235 16.45 17.04 19.09
C ASP A 235 15.72 16.05 18.15
N VAL A 236 14.87 15.20 18.72
CA VAL A 236 13.98 14.38 17.91
C VAL A 236 12.89 15.30 17.37
N SER A 237 12.94 15.52 16.06
CA SER A 237 12.01 16.43 15.39
C SER A 237 10.61 15.85 15.41
N ILE A 238 9.64 16.62 15.91
CA ILE A 238 8.22 16.29 15.81
C ILE A 238 7.87 16.00 14.33
N ILE A 239 7.28 14.84 14.07
CA ILE A 239 6.90 14.44 12.72
C ILE A 239 5.59 15.15 12.33
N GLN A 240 5.53 15.70 11.12
CA GLN A 240 4.34 16.38 10.62
C GLN A 240 3.80 15.67 9.37
N TYR A 241 2.51 15.33 9.41
CA TYR A 241 1.78 14.79 8.26
C TYR A 241 0.73 15.79 7.75
N PRO A 242 1.14 16.87 7.06
CA PRO A 242 0.29 18.03 6.80
C PRO A 242 -0.93 17.75 5.91
N TYR A 243 -0.93 16.66 5.15
CA TYR A 243 -2.00 16.29 4.22
C TYR A 243 -2.79 15.06 4.67
N LEU A 244 -2.49 14.50 5.85
CA LEU A 244 -3.15 13.30 6.32
C LEU A 244 -4.62 13.59 6.61
N ILE A 245 -5.49 12.81 6.00
CA ILE A 245 -6.95 12.89 6.18
C ILE A 245 -7.51 11.59 6.76
N ASN A 246 -6.82 10.46 6.59
CA ASN A 246 -7.29 9.17 7.10
C ASN A 246 -6.13 8.38 7.69
N LEU A 247 -6.30 7.95 8.95
CA LEU A 247 -5.36 7.12 9.68
C LEU A 247 -6.05 5.85 10.18
N THR A 248 -5.58 4.69 9.75
CA THR A 248 -6.09 3.39 10.20
C THR A 248 -5.08 2.69 11.10
N LEU A 249 -5.50 2.35 12.32
CA LEU A 249 -4.69 1.74 13.39
C LEU A 249 -5.33 0.47 13.99
N TYR A 250 -6.36 -0.09 13.36
CA TYR A 250 -7.20 -1.15 13.96
C TYR A 250 -6.43 -2.41 14.39
N ASP A 251 -5.42 -2.83 13.62
CA ASP A 251 -4.58 -4.00 13.92
C ASP A 251 -3.18 -3.57 14.44
N ALA A 252 -3.07 -2.34 14.95
CA ALA A 252 -1.81 -1.78 15.43
C ALA A 252 -1.67 -1.95 16.94
N HIS A 253 -0.45 -2.19 17.43
CA HIS A 253 -0.14 -2.11 18.85
C HIS A 253 -0.43 -0.71 19.43
N ASP A 254 -0.76 -0.65 20.73
CA ASP A 254 -1.07 0.58 21.47
C ASP A 254 0.03 1.65 21.35
N ASP A 255 1.28 1.22 21.12
CA ASP A 255 2.44 2.10 20.95
C ASP A 255 2.32 2.98 19.70
N TYR A 256 1.79 2.45 18.61
CA TYR A 256 1.57 3.23 17.38
C TYR A 256 0.41 4.21 17.56
N ILE A 257 -0.59 3.84 18.35
CA ILE A 257 -1.67 4.75 18.71
C ILE A 257 -1.11 5.89 19.57
N GLU A 258 -0.29 5.57 20.55
CA GLU A 258 0.42 6.56 21.38
C GLU A 258 1.30 7.47 20.53
N GLU A 259 2.06 6.93 19.58
CA GLU A 259 2.90 7.67 18.64
C GLU A 259 2.13 8.76 17.88
N PHE A 260 0.91 8.46 17.41
CA PHE A 260 0.09 9.41 16.64
C PHE A 260 -0.78 10.33 17.51
N LEU A 261 -1.21 9.87 18.69
CA LEU A 261 -2.06 10.68 19.57
C LEU A 261 -1.26 11.61 20.49
N VAL A 262 -0.02 11.27 20.86
CA VAL A 262 0.83 12.15 21.67
C VAL A 262 1.38 13.28 20.78
N ASP A 263 1.04 14.51 21.13
CA ASP A 263 1.34 15.72 20.36
C ASP A 263 2.84 16.06 20.29
N THR A 264 3.64 15.56 21.22
CA THR A 264 5.10 15.71 21.21
C THR A 264 5.81 14.76 20.25
N ASN A 265 5.11 13.76 19.70
CA ASN A 265 5.71 12.77 18.81
C ASN A 265 5.33 13.07 17.35
N ILE A 266 4.03 13.17 17.09
CA ILE A 266 3.46 13.47 15.78
C ILE A 266 2.49 14.64 15.91
N CYS A 267 2.57 15.61 15.00
CA CYS A 267 1.57 16.65 14.87
C CYS A 267 0.59 16.31 13.74
N LEU A 268 -0.66 16.01 14.09
CA LEU A 268 -1.74 15.84 13.14
C LEU A 268 -2.18 17.19 12.55
N PRO A 269 -2.63 17.22 11.28
CA PRO A 269 -3.21 18.43 10.69
C PRO A 269 -4.53 18.79 11.37
N ASP A 270 -4.87 20.08 11.35
CA ASP A 270 -6.07 20.57 12.03
C ASP A 270 -7.35 20.11 11.33
N ASN A 271 -8.29 19.58 12.12
CA ASN A 271 -9.72 19.40 11.80
C ASN A 271 -10.05 18.65 10.51
N CYS A 272 -9.20 17.71 10.08
CA CYS A 272 -9.41 16.97 8.83
C CYS A 272 -9.11 15.47 8.93
N VAL A 273 -8.79 14.95 10.13
CA VAL A 273 -8.33 13.57 10.27
C VAL A 273 -9.47 12.67 10.73
N HIS A 274 -9.82 11.73 9.86
CA HIS A 274 -10.61 10.55 10.20
C HIS A 274 -9.67 9.48 10.77
N ILE A 275 -9.94 8.97 11.96
CA ILE A 275 -9.15 7.87 12.54
C ILE A 275 -10.01 6.62 12.73
N ASN A 276 -9.46 5.46 12.39
CA ASN A 276 -10.07 4.16 12.62
C ASN A 276 -9.23 3.36 13.61
N ILE A 277 -9.80 3.05 14.77
CA ILE A 277 -9.11 2.49 15.93
C ILE A 277 -10.06 1.63 16.76
N ASP A 278 -9.54 0.62 17.44
CA ASP A 278 -10.30 -0.12 18.44
C ASP A 278 -10.58 0.75 19.69
N TYR A 279 -11.81 0.68 20.20
CA TYR A 279 -12.22 1.51 21.34
C TYR A 279 -11.40 1.21 22.60
N GLU A 280 -11.10 -0.05 22.89
CA GLU A 280 -10.40 -0.44 24.11
C GLU A 280 -8.93 0.04 24.06
N GLN A 281 -8.31 0.00 22.89
CA GLN A 281 -6.97 0.56 22.70
C GLN A 281 -6.95 2.08 22.89
N LEU A 282 -7.93 2.79 22.30
CA LEU A 282 -8.06 4.23 22.46
C LEU A 282 -8.28 4.62 23.93
N GLU A 283 -9.14 3.90 24.64
CA GLU A 283 -9.41 4.12 26.06
C GLU A 283 -8.14 3.90 26.90
N ARG A 284 -7.34 2.87 26.61
CA ARG A 284 -6.06 2.64 27.28
C ARG A 284 -5.05 3.75 27.02
N VAL A 285 -4.80 4.12 25.76
CA VAL A 285 -3.77 5.12 25.41
C VAL A 285 -4.11 6.51 25.97
N THR A 286 -5.40 6.87 25.98
CA THR A 286 -5.88 8.15 26.51
C THR A 286 -6.10 8.15 28.03
N HIS A 287 -5.83 7.02 28.72
CA HIS A 287 -6.13 6.80 30.14
C HIS A 287 -7.58 7.16 30.50
N ASN A 288 -8.54 6.52 29.82
CA ASN A 288 -9.97 6.83 29.91
C ASN A 288 -10.28 8.29 29.56
N PHE A 289 -9.64 8.82 28.51
CA PHE A 289 -9.81 10.21 28.03
C PHE A 289 -9.43 11.28 29.07
N ARG A 290 -8.39 11.00 29.88
CA ARG A 290 -7.88 11.92 30.92
C ARG A 290 -6.43 12.35 30.70
N ARG A 291 -5.72 11.77 29.73
CA ARG A 291 -4.32 12.06 29.47
C ARG A 291 -4.20 13.37 28.67
N ASP A 292 -3.61 14.41 29.24
CA ASP A 292 -3.53 15.71 28.57
C ASP A 292 -2.65 15.67 27.30
N SER A 293 -1.56 14.89 27.29
CA SER A 293 -0.64 14.82 26.15
C SER A 293 -1.27 14.24 24.87
N THR A 294 -2.37 13.52 24.99
CA THR A 294 -3.10 12.99 23.82
C THR A 294 -4.27 13.87 23.41
N ARG A 295 -4.66 14.83 24.26
CA ARG A 295 -5.87 15.65 24.07
C ARG A 295 -5.76 16.58 22.86
N ILE A 296 -4.57 17.13 22.60
CA ILE A 296 -4.36 18.09 21.51
C ILE A 296 -4.61 17.43 20.15
N ASN A 297 -4.04 16.26 19.88
CA ASN A 297 -4.27 15.57 18.61
C ASN A 297 -5.68 14.97 18.54
N CYS A 298 -6.23 14.46 19.64
CA CYS A 298 -7.63 14.01 19.67
C CYS A 298 -8.61 15.14 19.37
N ALA A 299 -8.32 16.36 19.79
CA ALA A 299 -9.15 17.52 19.50
C ALA A 299 -9.21 17.89 18.01
N LYS A 300 -8.22 17.46 17.21
CA LYS A 300 -8.13 17.74 15.77
C LYS A 300 -8.86 16.71 14.89
N LEU A 301 -9.38 15.64 15.47
CA LEU A 301 -10.06 14.58 14.73
C LEU A 301 -11.44 15.04 14.29
N ASP A 302 -11.76 14.84 13.01
CA ASP A 302 -13.08 15.17 12.42
C ASP A 302 -14.04 13.98 12.49
N SER A 303 -13.50 12.76 12.58
CA SER A 303 -14.29 11.55 12.73
C SER A 303 -13.51 10.46 13.42
N LEU A 304 -14.22 9.69 14.22
CA LEU A 304 -13.70 8.53 14.93
C LEU A 304 -14.53 7.30 14.57
N CYS A 305 -13.92 6.37 13.84
CA CYS A 305 -14.52 5.06 13.60
C CYS A 305 -14.04 4.10 14.70
N LEU A 306 -14.97 3.67 15.55
CA LEU A 306 -14.72 2.74 16.64
C LEU A 306 -15.32 1.39 16.29
N ASN A 307 -14.47 0.37 16.22
CA ASN A 307 -14.97 -0.99 16.03
C ASN A 307 -15.70 -1.46 17.31
N GLY A 308 -16.99 -1.73 17.17
CA GLY A 308 -17.79 -2.41 18.19
C GLY A 308 -18.40 -1.56 19.30
N ARG A 309 -18.11 -0.24 19.41
CA ARG A 309 -18.68 0.63 20.46
C ARG A 309 -18.94 2.07 19.99
N ARG A 310 -19.87 2.75 20.68
CA ARG A 310 -20.09 4.19 20.54
C ARG A 310 -19.24 4.94 21.57
N LEU A 311 -18.82 6.16 21.21
CA LEU A 311 -18.12 7.05 22.13
C LEU A 311 -19.03 7.43 23.31
N PRO A 312 -18.58 7.29 24.56
CA PRO A 312 -19.39 7.68 25.71
C PRO A 312 -19.49 9.22 25.83
N GLU A 313 -20.57 9.71 26.44
CA GLU A 313 -20.84 11.15 26.57
C GLU A 313 -19.70 11.93 27.25
N TYR A 314 -19.07 11.37 28.27
CA TYR A 314 -17.97 12.03 29.00
C TYR A 314 -16.69 12.19 28.15
N ALA A 315 -16.56 11.48 27.05
CA ALA A 315 -15.41 11.57 26.16
C ALA A 315 -15.60 12.61 25.05
N LYS A 316 -16.79 13.19 24.88
CA LYS A 316 -17.04 14.19 23.83
C LYS A 316 -16.18 15.45 23.97
N ASP A 317 -15.89 15.88 25.20
CA ASP A 317 -14.98 17.00 25.47
C ASP A 317 -13.54 16.75 25.01
N TYR A 318 -13.21 15.47 24.75
CA TYR A 318 -11.94 15.01 24.25
C TYR A 318 -11.88 15.01 22.70
N PHE A 319 -13.04 15.03 22.04
CA PHE A 319 -13.22 15.01 20.59
C PHE A 319 -14.31 16.02 20.17
N PRO A 320 -14.04 17.34 20.23
CA PRO A 320 -15.04 18.39 20.06
C PRO A 320 -15.62 18.50 18.64
N HIS A 321 -15.04 17.80 17.66
CA HIS A 321 -15.45 17.82 16.26
C HIS A 321 -16.04 16.49 15.77
N VAL A 322 -16.10 15.45 16.63
CA VAL A 322 -16.56 14.09 16.30
C VAL A 322 -18.03 13.87 16.63
#